data_AF-A0A376TDN5-F1
#
_entry.id   AF-A0A376TDN5-F1
#
_cell.length_a   1.000
_cell.length_b   1.000
_cell.length_c   1.000
_cell.angle_alpha   90.00
_cell.angle_beta   90.00
_cell.angle_gamma   90.00
#
_symmetry.space_group_name_H-M   'P 1'
#
loop_
_entity.id
_entity.type
_entity.pdbx_description
1 polymer ?
#
loop_
_entity_poly.entity_id
_entity_poly.type
_entity_poly.pdbx_seq_one_letter_code
_entity_poly.pdbx_strand_id
1 'polypeptide(L)' 'MSLLMRYRTVSRVPTFSAAVAYYDSYRAAVLPANLIQAQRDYFGAHTYKRIDKEGVFHTEWLD' A
#
# COMPACT_ATOMS: atom_id res chain seq x y z
N MET A 1 43.93 9.72 4.68
CA MET A 1 42.99 10.65 4.01
C MET A 1 42.65 10.10 2.63
N SER A 2 41.41 9.67 2.40
CA SER A 2 40.57 10.12 1.28
C SER A 2 39.43 9.12 1.09
N LEU A 3 38.27 9.51 1.62
CA LEU A 3 37.01 8.81 1.63
C LEU A 3 36.35 8.95 0.25
N LEU A 4 36.54 7.99 -0.66
CA LEU A 4 35.83 7.94 -1.94
C LEU A 4 34.49 7.22 -1.77
N MET A 5 33.60 7.86 -1.02
CA MET A 5 32.18 7.54 -1.01
C MET A 5 31.62 7.99 -2.36
N ARG A 6 31.50 7.07 -3.31
CA ARG A 6 30.87 7.33 -4.61
C ARG A 6 29.41 7.71 -4.33
N TYR A 7 29.07 8.98 -4.54
CA TYR A 7 27.69 9.44 -4.51
C TYR A 7 26.91 8.70 -5.60
N ARG A 8 26.05 7.76 -5.20
CA ARG A 8 25.05 7.17 -6.10
C ARG A 8 24.19 8.32 -6.60
N THR A 9 24.33 8.68 -7.87
CA THR A 9 23.44 9.66 -8.51
C THR A 9 22.03 9.11 -8.47
N VAL A 10 21.16 9.78 -7.71
CA VAL A 10 19.72 9.46 -7.70
C VAL A 10 19.12 10.06 -8.97
N SER A 11 19.05 9.24 -10.02
CA SER A 11 18.34 9.61 -11.25
C SER A 11 16.85 9.73 -10.94
N ARG A 12 16.27 10.90 -11.24
CA ARG A 12 14.83 11.15 -11.06
C ARG A 12 14.11 10.66 -12.30
N VAL A 13 13.44 9.51 -12.20
CA VAL A 13 12.69 8.88 -13.31
C VAL A 13 11.20 8.75 -12.99
N PRO A 14 10.48 9.85 -12.69
CA PRO A 14 9.14 9.80 -12.12
C PRO A 14 8.14 9.04 -13.01
N THR A 15 8.19 9.23 -14.32
CA THR A 15 7.27 8.57 -15.27
C THR A 15 7.58 7.09 -15.45
N PHE A 16 8.87 6.72 -15.52
CA PHE A 16 9.25 5.30 -15.57
C PHE A 16 8.93 4.59 -14.26
N SER A 17 9.20 5.21 -13.10
CA SER A 17 8.80 4.66 -11.81
C SER A 17 7.29 4.47 -11.71
N ALA A 18 6.51 5.43 -12.19
CA ALA A 18 5.05 5.32 -12.20
C ALA A 18 4.56 4.22 -13.15
N ALA A 19 5.16 4.07 -14.34
CA ALA A 19 4.80 3.02 -15.30
C ALA A 19 5.02 1.62 -14.73
N VAL A 20 6.17 1.39 -14.07
CA VAL A 20 6.47 0.11 -13.39
C VAL A 20 5.50 -0.12 -12.23
N ALA A 21 5.30 0.87 -11.36
CA ALA A 21 4.39 0.76 -10.22
C ALA A 21 2.95 0.47 -10.66
N TYR A 22 2.48 1.11 -11.74
CA TYR A 22 1.17 0.86 -12.32
C TYR A 22 1.06 -0.57 -12.84
N TYR A 23 2.00 -1.03 -13.66
CA TYR A 23 1.98 -2.37 -14.22
C TYR A 23 1.98 -3.46 -13.14
N ASP A 24 2.86 -3.31 -12.14
CA ASP A 24 2.94 -4.23 -11.02
C ASP A 24 1.68 -4.22 -10.15
N SER A 25 1.10 -3.05 -9.90
CA SER A 25 -0.16 -2.94 -9.16
C SER A 25 -1.34 -3.52 -9.92
N TYR A 26 -1.38 -3.32 -11.23
CA TYR A 26 -2.49 -3.77 -12.09
C TYR A 26 -2.57 -5.30 -12.15
N ARG A 27 -1.41 -5.97 -12.22
CA ARG A 27 -1.35 -7.45 -12.28
C ARG A 27 -1.37 -8.11 -10.90
N ALA A 28 -1.35 -7.36 -9.81
CA ALA A 28 -1.38 -7.90 -8.46
C ALA A 28 -2.81 -8.34 -8.09
N ALA A 29 -3.01 -9.63 -7.82
CA ALA A 29 -4.31 -10.14 -7.38
C ALA A 29 -4.70 -9.62 -5.98
N VAL A 30 -3.71 -9.27 -5.15
CA VAL A 30 -3.91 -8.73 -3.80
C VAL A 30 -2.99 -7.51 -3.62
N LEU A 31 -3.60 -6.37 -3.30
CA LEU A 31 -2.91 -5.13 -2.96
C LEU A 31 -2.93 -4.90 -1.44
N PRO A 32 -2.01 -4.09 -0.89
CA PRO A 32 -2.00 -3.73 0.54
C PRO A 32 -3.19 -2.83 0.96
N ALA A 33 -4.20 -2.67 0.12
CA ALA A 33 -5.41 -1.90 0.40
C ALA A 33 -6.24 -2.47 1.56
N ASN A 34 -6.02 -3.73 1.94
CA ASN A 34 -6.60 -4.34 3.14
C ASN A 34 -6.22 -3.58 4.42
N LEU A 35 -4.97 -3.09 4.54
CA LEU A 35 -4.56 -2.29 5.69
C LEU A 35 -5.23 -0.91 5.70
N ILE A 36 -5.40 -0.30 4.52
CA ILE A 36 -6.13 0.96 4.38
C ILE A 36 -7.59 0.77 4.83
N GLN A 37 -8.22 -0.32 4.42
CA GLN A 37 -9.58 -0.65 4.87
C GLN A 37 -9.67 -0.85 6.38
N ALA A 38 -8.70 -1.56 6.98
CA ALA A 38 -8.62 -1.71 8.43
C ALA A 38 -8.47 -0.36 9.15
N GLN A 39 -7.58 0.53 8.67
CA GLN A 39 -7.40 1.86 9.24
C GLN A 39 -8.67 2.72 9.13
N ARG A 40 -9.35 2.68 7.97
CA ARG A 40 -10.60 3.41 7.76
C ARG A 40 -11.70 2.95 8.73
N ASP A 41 -11.76 1.65 9.00
CA ASP A 41 -12.71 1.08 9.96
C ASP A 41 -12.34 1.44 11.40
N TYR A 42 -11.05 1.31 11.75
CA TYR A 42 -10.52 1.63 13.08
C TYR A 42 -10.81 3.08 13.48
N PHE A 43 -10.49 4.06 12.63
CA PHE A 43 -10.62 5.48 12.99
C PHE A 43 -11.99 6.09 12.68
N GLY A 44 -12.80 5.43 11.85
CA GLY A 44 -13.99 6.06 11.27
C GLY A 44 -15.20 5.16 11.08
N ALA A 45 -15.18 3.93 11.62
CA ALA A 45 -16.27 2.95 11.49
C ALA A 45 -16.77 2.79 10.05
N HIS A 46 -15.86 2.90 9.07
CA HIS A 46 -16.21 2.91 7.65
C HIS A 46 -16.53 1.53 7.08
N THR A 47 -16.42 0.46 7.88
CA THR A 47 -16.67 -0.93 7.49
C THR A 47 -15.74 -1.44 6.36
N TYR A 48 -15.74 -2.76 6.16
CA TYR A 48 -15.00 -3.41 5.08
C TYR A 48 -15.69 -4.72 4.63
N LYS A 49 -15.22 -5.28 3.51
CA LYS A 49 -15.63 -6.61 3.01
C LYS A 49 -14.56 -7.65 3.32
N ARG A 50 -14.97 -8.90 3.43
CA ARG A 50 -14.08 -10.04 3.64
C ARG A 50 -13.99 -10.92 2.39
N ILE A 51 -12.91 -11.68 2.28
CA ILE A 51 -12.67 -12.60 1.16
C ILE A 51 -13.28 -13.99 1.41
N ASP A 52 -13.60 -14.32 2.65
CA ASP A 52 -14.10 -15.62 3.08
C ASP A 52 -15.60 -15.63 3.38
N LYS A 53 -16.24 -14.46 3.45
CA LYS A 53 -17.65 -14.31 3.79
C LYS A 53 -18.26 -13.09 3.12
N GLU A 54 -19.42 -13.29 2.51
CA GLU A 54 -20.25 -12.21 1.98
C GLU A 54 -20.81 -11.32 3.10
N GLY A 55 -20.87 -10.01 2.83
CA GLY A 55 -21.40 -9.01 3.75
C GLY A 55 -20.50 -7.78 3.94
N VAL A 56 -20.89 -6.94 4.89
CA VAL A 56 -20.18 -5.72 5.31
C VAL A 56 -19.91 -5.83 6.80
N PHE A 57 -18.67 -5.58 7.22
CA PHE A 57 -18.18 -5.86 8.56
C PHE A 57 -17.61 -4.60 9.19
N HIS A 58 -17.94 -4.38 10.46
CA HIS A 58 -17.27 -3.45 11.37
C HIS A 58 -16.54 -4.28 12.42
N THR A 59 -15.39 -3.80 12.91
CA THR A 59 -14.65 -4.42 14.01
C THR A 59 -14.51 -3.41 15.14
N GLU A 60 -14.79 -3.82 16.37
CA GLU A 60 -14.41 -3.07 17.56
C GLU A 60 -12.93 -3.37 17.84
N TRP A 61 -12.07 -2.36 17.70
CA TRP A 61 -10.62 -2.57 17.63
C TRP A 61 -9.88 -2.40 18.97
N LEU A 62 -10.52 -1.77 19.95
CA LEU A 62 -9.92 -1.42 21.25
C LEU A 62 -10.50 -2.22 22.42
N ASP A 63 -11.42 -3.14 22.12
CA ASP A 63 -12.08 -4.01 23.09
C ASP A 63 -11.20 -5.21 23.51
#